data_AF-A0A6B9V727-F1
#
_entry.id   AF-A0A6B9V727-F1
#
_cell.length_a   1.000
_cell.length_b   1.000
_cell.length_c   1.000
_cell.angle_alpha   90.00
_cell.angle_beta   90.00
_cell.angle_gamma   90.00
#
_symmetry.space_group_name_H-M   'P 1'
#
loop_
_entity.id
_entity.type
_entity.pdbx_description
1 polymer ?
#
loop_
_entity_poly.entity_id
_entity_poly.type
_entity_poly.pdbx_seq_one_letter_code
_entity_poly.pdbx_strand_id
1 'polypeptide(L)' 'MEAEREGRKGRLAMTVDVFEVAPEVAVVEFSKSSGDTLEYVKFCEEEVRPSLNDIVWSWQGDRNN' A
#
# COMPACT_ATOMS: atom_id res chain seq x y z
N MET A 1 27.34 5.06 2.43
CA MET A 1 26.45 6.01 1.76
C MET A 1 25.29 5.20 1.22
N GLU A 2 24.22 5.06 1.99
CA GLU A 2 22.94 4.68 1.39
C GLU A 2 22.58 5.84 0.48
N ALA A 3 22.68 5.63 -0.83
CA ALA A 3 22.01 6.53 -1.75
C ALA A 3 20.54 6.42 -1.37
N GLU A 4 19.97 7.44 -0.73
CA GLU A 4 18.52 7.61 -0.71
C GLU A 4 18.13 7.55 -2.18
N ARG A 5 17.60 6.40 -2.61
CA ARG A 5 17.10 6.20 -3.97
C ARG A 5 15.81 6.99 -4.05
N GLU A 6 15.93 8.31 -4.05
CA GLU A 6 14.82 9.17 -4.41
C GLU A 6 14.45 8.83 -5.85
N GLY A 7 13.20 8.44 -6.03
CA GLY A 7 12.62 8.24 -7.32
C GLY A 7 12.65 9.51 -8.16
N ARG A 8 12.21 9.41 -9.41
CA ARG A 8 12.15 10.56 -10.33
C ARG A 8 11.35 11.75 -9.76
N LYS A 9 10.43 11.49 -8.82
CA LYS A 9 9.58 12.50 -8.17
C LYS A 9 9.91 12.71 -6.69
N GLY A 10 11.16 12.45 -6.28
CA GLY A 10 11.58 12.52 -4.88
C GLY A 10 11.17 11.27 -4.10
N ARG A 11 11.35 11.31 -2.77
CA ARG A 11 10.99 10.18 -1.91
C ARG A 11 9.50 9.84 -1.96
N LEU A 12 9.20 8.54 -2.07
CA LEU A 12 7.83 8.02 -1.95
C LEU A 12 7.34 8.25 -0.52
N ALA A 13 6.15 8.85 -0.40
CA ALA A 13 5.42 8.94 0.85
C ALA A 13 3.97 8.51 0.64
N MET A 14 3.40 7.91 1.67
CA MET A 14 2.02 7.44 1.68
C MET A 14 1.36 7.71 3.02
N THR A 15 0.03 7.79 3.00
CA THR A 15 -0.82 7.78 4.19
C THR A 15 -1.56 6.46 4.26
N VAL A 16 -1.93 6.07 5.48
CA VAL A 16 -2.74 4.89 5.76
C VAL A 16 -3.89 5.32 6.64
N ASP A 17 -5.10 5.07 6.16
CA ASP A 17 -6.32 5.36 6.89
C ASP A 17 -7.04 4.04 7.20
N VAL A 18 -7.52 3.90 8.44
CA VAL A 18 -8.16 2.67 8.93
C VAL A 18 -9.60 2.99 9.32
N PHE A 19 -10.53 2.25 8.72
CA PHE A 19 -11.96 2.43 8.92
C PHE A 19 -12.58 1.15 9.46
N GLU A 20 -13.06 1.18 10.70
CA GLU A 20 -13.85 0.08 11.27
C GLU A 20 -15.22 0.06 10.60
N VAL A 21 -15.58 -1.06 9.96
CA VAL A 21 -16.85 -1.21 9.23
C VAL A 21 -17.81 -2.18 9.91
N ALA A 22 -17.29 -3.07 10.76
CA ALA A 22 -18.03 -3.98 11.63
C ALA A 22 -17.13 -4.45 12.78
N PRO A 23 -17.66 -5.10 13.83
CA PRO A 23 -16.83 -5.73 14.85
C PRO A 23 -15.80 -6.66 14.20
N GLU A 24 -14.52 -6.48 14.55
CA GLU A 24 -13.37 -7.26 14.05
C GLU A 24 -13.08 -7.09 12.54
N VAL A 25 -13.78 -6.21 11.83
CA VAL A 25 -13.56 -5.95 10.40
C VAL A 25 -13.24 -4.48 10.17
N ALA A 26 -12.05 -4.24 9.61
CA ALA A 26 -11.61 -2.92 9.19
C ALA A 26 -11.23 -2.90 7.70
N VAL A 27 -11.51 -1.78 7.05
CA VAL A 27 -10.97 -1.46 5.72
C VAL A 27 -9.75 -0.57 5.93
N VAL A 28 -8.63 -0.93 5.31
CA VAL A 28 -7.39 -0.16 5.34
C VAL A 28 -7.16 0.45 3.96
N GLU A 29 -7.13 1.76 3.88
CA GLU A 29 -6.84 2.51 2.66
C GLU A 29 -5.39 2.97 2.67
N PHE A 30 -4.66 2.65 1.61
CA PHE A 30 -3.33 3.17 1.34
C PHE A 30 -3.44 4.27 0.28
N SER A 31 -2.87 5.44 0.57
CA SER A 31 -2.94 6.62 -0.30
C SER A 31 -1.56 7.20 -0.55
N LYS A 32 -1.20 7.44 -1.81
CA LYS A 32 0.07 8.09 -2.15
C LYS A 32 0.01 9.58 -1.83
N SER A 33 0.90 10.08 -0.96
CA SER A 33 0.99 11.50 -0.60
C SER A 33 2.09 12.24 -1.37
N SER A 34 3.20 11.59 -1.72
CA SER A 34 4.25 12.14 -2.60
C SER A 34 5.01 11.06 -3.37
N GLY A 35 5.89 11.44 -4.30
CA GLY A 35 6.74 10.51 -5.05
C GLY A 35 6.11 9.94 -6.32
N ASP A 36 6.81 8.98 -6.94
CA ASP A 36 6.41 8.43 -8.22
C ASP A 36 5.26 7.42 -8.11
N THR A 37 4.33 7.45 -9.06
CA THR A 37 3.14 6.57 -9.02
C THR A 37 3.50 5.12 -9.35
N LEU A 38 4.45 4.87 -10.26
CA LEU A 38 4.85 3.50 -10.57
C LEU A 38 5.62 2.88 -9.41
N GLU A 39 6.44 3.67 -8.72
CA GLU A 39 7.11 3.24 -7.49
C GLU A 39 6.10 2.92 -6.39
N TYR A 40 5.08 3.75 -6.19
CA TYR A 40 3.98 3.47 -5.27
C TYR A 40 3.28 2.15 -5.58
N VAL A 41 2.86 1.93 -6.83
CA VAL A 41 2.15 0.70 -7.23
C VAL A 41 3.04 -0.52 -7.03
N LYS A 42 4.32 -0.46 -7.42
CA LYS A 42 5.27 -1.56 -7.19
C LYS A 42 5.47 -1.84 -5.70
N PHE A 43 5.62 -0.81 -4.89
CA PHE A 43 5.74 -0.95 -3.44
C PHE A 43 4.50 -1.63 -2.84
N CYS A 44 3.30 -1.24 -3.28
CA CYS A 44 2.07 -1.89 -2.84
C CYS A 44 2.03 -3.37 -3.23
N GLU A 45 2.35 -3.72 -4.49
CA GLU A 45 2.26 -5.10 -4.99
C GLU A 45 3.38 -6.02 -4.50
N GLU A 46 4.61 -5.53 -4.40
CA GLU A 46 5.80 -6.34 -4.12
C GLU A 46 6.14 -6.38 -2.62
N GLU A 47 5.76 -5.35 -1.86
CA GLU A 47 6.11 -5.25 -0.42
C GLU A 47 4.86 -5.30 0.47
N VAL A 48 3.87 -4.41 0.25
CA VAL A 48 2.72 -4.28 1.16
C VAL A 48 1.80 -5.50 1.09
N ARG A 49 1.34 -5.88 -0.10
CA ARG A 49 0.38 -7.00 -0.25
C ARG A 49 0.94 -8.32 0.28
N PRO A 50 2.19 -8.73 -0.04
CA PRO A 50 2.76 -9.96 0.49
C PRO A 50 2.95 -9.91 2.01
N SER A 51 3.36 -8.76 2.56
CA SER A 51 3.63 -8.62 4.00
C SER A 51 2.38 -8.67 4.87
N LEU A 52 1.19 -8.46 4.30
CA LEU A 52 -0.08 -8.45 5.01
C LEU A 52 -0.97 -9.68 4.70
N ASN A 53 -0.41 -10.70 4.05
CA ASN A 53 -1.15 -11.89 3.61
C ASN A 53 -1.83 -12.66 4.76
N ASP A 54 -1.26 -12.61 5.97
CA ASP A 54 -1.81 -13.34 7.13
C ASP A 54 -3.01 -12.63 7.79
N ILE A 55 -3.27 -11.36 7.44
CA ILE A 55 -4.31 -10.54 8.08
C ILE A 55 -5.34 -9.99 7.10
N VAL A 56 -5.01 -9.91 5.81
CA VAL A 56 -5.93 -9.36 4.80
C VAL A 56 -6.84 -10.46 4.29
N TRP A 57 -8.14 -10.26 4.47
CA TRP A 57 -9.15 -11.18 3.96
C TRP A 57 -9.35 -11.06 2.44
N SER A 58 -9.33 -9.84 1.89
CA SER A 58 -9.45 -9.61 0.44
C SER A 58 -8.87 -8.24 0.04
N TRP A 59 -8.33 -8.15 -1.19
CA TRP A 59 -7.91 -6.89 -1.80
C TRP A 59 -8.95 -6.39 -2.81
N GLN A 60 -9.07 -5.06 -2.92
CA GLN A 60 -9.92 -4.46 -3.93
C GLN A 60 -9.38 -4.79 -5.35
N GLY A 61 -10.25 -5.33 -6.21
CA GLY A 61 -9.89 -5.66 -7.60
C GLY A 61 -9.42 -7.10 -7.82
N ASP A 62 -9.24 -7.89 -6.74
CA ASP A 62 -9.07 -9.34 -6.87
C ASP A 62 -10.40 -9.97 -7.32
N ARG A 63 -10.56 -10.15 -8.64
CA ARG A 63 -11.58 -11.05 -9.17
C ARG A 63 -11.15 -12.47 -8.84
N ASN A 64 -11.65 -13.01 -7.73
CA ASN A 64 -11.75 -14.45 -7.57
C ASN A 64 -12.69 -14.96 -8.68
N ASN A 65 -12.13 -15.73 -9.62
CA ASN A 65 -12.90 -16.44 -10.63
C ASN A 65 -13.39 -17.78 -10.09
#